data_AF-A0A3B9I2S2-F1
#
_entry.id   AF-A0A3B9I2S2-F1
#
_cell.length_a   1.000
_cell.length_b   1.000
_cell.length_c   1.000
_cell.angle_alpha   90.00
_cell.angle_beta   90.00
_cell.angle_gamma   90.00
#
_symmetry.space_group_name_H-M   'P 1'
#
loop_
_entity.id
_entity.type
_entity.pdbx_description
1 polymer ?
#
loop_
_entity_poly.entity_id
_entity_poly.type
_entity_poly.pdbx_seq_one_letter_code
_entity_poly.pdbx_strand_id
1 'polypeptide(L)' 'VADLLDLSAILIVEGIEIDEETVAKANDLGLPILQTKISAYEAACAINRLGI' A
#
# COMPACT_ATOMS: atom_id res chain seq x y z
N VAL A 1 22.15 -0.38 4.00
CA VAL A 1 20.76 -0.83 4.23
C VAL A 1 19.89 0.11 3.41
N ALA A 2 19.06 -0.39 2.50
CA ALA A 2 18.19 0.45 1.68
C ALA A 2 16.96 0.78 2.53
N ASP A 3 17.02 1.88 3.25
CA ASP A 3 15.84 2.42 3.90
C ASP A 3 14.95 3.03 2.81
N LEU A 4 13.70 2.59 2.78
CA LEU A 4 12.66 2.92 1.80
C LEU A 4 12.16 4.36 2.06
N LEU A 5 13.06 5.34 1.92
CA LEU A 5 13.01 6.66 2.54
C LEU A 5 11.92 7.62 2.02
N ASP A 6 11.11 7.26 1.02
CA ASP A 6 10.13 8.15 0.38
C ASP A 6 8.73 7.51 0.17
N LEU A 7 8.40 6.40 0.84
CA LEU A 7 7.05 5.83 0.76
C LEU A 7 6.07 6.60 1.65
N SER A 8 4.94 7.01 1.07
CA SER A 8 3.87 7.71 1.80
C SER A 8 2.79 6.78 2.35
N ALA A 9 2.59 5.61 1.75
CA ALA A 9 1.62 4.59 2.14
C ALA A 9 1.84 3.28 1.37
N ILE A 10 1.22 2.20 1.85
CA ILE A 10 1.09 0.91 1.17
C ILE A 10 -0.37 0.72 0.77
N LEU A 11 -0.65 0.41 -0.50
CA LEU A 11 -2.00 0.07 -0.98
C LEU A 11 -2.09 -1.42 -1.31
N ILE A 12 -2.93 -2.13 -0.57
CA ILE A 12 -3.24 -3.54 -0.76
C ILE A 12 -4.49 -3.66 -1.63
N VAL A 13 -4.37 -4.38 -2.74
CA VAL A 13 -5.42 -4.54 -3.76
C VAL A 13 -6.01 -5.95 -3.71
N GLU A 14 -7.07 -6.17 -4.48
CA GLU A 14 -7.71 -7.49 -4.65
C GLU A 14 -8.26 -8.12 -3.36
N GLY A 15 -8.40 -7.33 -2.29
CA GLY A 15 -8.90 -7.82 -1.01
C GLY A 15 -8.01 -8.87 -0.36
N ILE A 16 -6.71 -8.87 -0.69
CA ILE A 16 -5.73 -9.81 -0.14
C ILE A 16 -5.64 -9.62 1.37
N GLU A 17 -5.67 -10.73 2.12
CA GLU A 17 -5.41 -10.70 3.56
C GLU A 17 -3.95 -10.38 3.82
N ILE A 18 -3.72 -9.48 4.77
CA ILE A 18 -2.40 -8.99 5.14
C ILE A 18 -1.98 -9.74 6.39
N ASP A 19 -0.76 -10.26 6.39
CA ASP A 19 -0.19 -10.91 7.57
C ASP A 19 0.19 -9.89 8.66
N GLU A 20 0.19 -10.34 9.91
CA GLU A 20 0.48 -9.48 11.07
C GLU A 20 1.90 -8.92 11.06
N GLU A 21 2.88 -9.61 10.46
CA GLU A 21 4.27 -9.16 10.39
C GLU A 21 4.38 -7.92 9.48
N THR A 22 3.69 -7.93 8.34
CA THR A 22 3.59 -6.77 7.44
C THR A 22 2.94 -5.58 8.13
N VAL A 23 1.86 -5.80 8.90
CA VAL A 23 1.19 -4.73 9.67
C VAL A 23 2.11 -4.16 10.75
N ALA A 24 2.78 -5.02 11.51
CA ALA A 24 3.73 -4.59 12.54
C ALA A 24 4.87 -3.76 11.93
N LYS A 25 5.42 -4.21 10.80
CA LYS A 25 6.51 -3.51 10.13
C LYS A 25 6.08 -2.15 9.59
N ALA A 26 4.88 -2.04 9.02
CA ALA A 26 4.34 -0.77 8.54
C ALA A 26 4.11 0.22 9.69
N ASN A 27 3.60 -0.26 10.84
CA ASN A 27 3.43 0.56 12.04
C ASN A 27 4.79 1.07 12.58
N ASP A 28 5.82 0.22 12.63
CA ASP A 28 7.17 0.61 13.06
C ASP A 28 7.78 1.68 12.16
N LEU A 29 7.47 1.64 10.86
CA LEU A 29 7.92 2.61 9.86
C LEU A 29 7.02 3.85 9.77
N GLY A 30 5.89 3.88 10.48
CA GLY A 30 4.89 4.95 10.38
C GLY A 30 4.21 5.04 9.01
N LEU A 31 4.13 3.91 8.28
CA LEU A 31 3.54 3.82 6.95
C LEU A 31 2.06 3.40 7.03
N PRO A 32 1.12 4.24 6.56
CA PRO A 32 -0.28 3.85 6.47
C PRO A 32 -0.48 2.68 5.50
N ILE A 33 -1.30 1.71 5.90
CA ILE A 33 -1.80 0.66 5.00
C ILE A 33 -3.25 0.97 4.61
N LEU A 34 -3.51 1.00 3.31
CA LEU A 34 -4.84 1.14 2.72
C LEU A 34 -5.20 -0.17 2.02
N GLN A 35 -6.48 -0.54 2.02
CA GLN A 35 -6.93 -1.77 1.35
C GLN A 35 -8.14 -1.49 0.45
N THR A 36 -8.17 -2.17 -0.70
CA THR A 36 -9.27 -2.14 -1.65
C THR A 36 -9.47 -3.52 -2.28
N LYS A 37 -10.68 -3.76 -2.80
CA LYS A 37 -11.05 -5.01 -3.47
C LYS A 37 -10.87 -4.97 -5.00
N ILE A 38 -10.57 -3.80 -5.55
CA ILE A 38 -10.35 -3.66 -7.00
C ILE A 38 -9.01 -4.27 -7.40
N SER A 39 -8.89 -4.63 -8.67
CA SER A 39 -7.64 -5.19 -9.22
C SER A 39 -6.50 -4.17 -9.15
N ALA A 40 -5.26 -4.68 -9.17
CA ALA A 40 -4.07 -3.82 -9.27
C ALA A 40 -4.16 -2.86 -10.46
N TYR A 41 -4.69 -3.33 -11.60
CA TYR A 41 -4.89 -2.53 -12.80
C TYR A 41 -5.86 -1.36 -12.57
N GLU A 42 -7.03 -1.64 -11.99
CA GLU A 42 -8.02 -0.60 -11.69
C GLU A 42 -7.49 0.42 -10.68
N ALA A 43 -6.76 -0.05 -9.67
CA ALA A 43 -6.09 0.81 -8.70
C ALA A 43 -5.07 1.73 -9.37
N ALA A 44 -4.19 1.19 -10.22
CA ALA A 44 -3.22 1.98 -10.97
C ALA A 44 -3.90 3.01 -11.89
N CYS A 45 -4.96 2.62 -12.61
CA CYS A 45 -5.74 3.55 -13.41
C CYS A 45 -6.40 4.64 -12.56
N ALA A 46 -6.91 4.31 -11.37
CA ALA A 46 -7.52 5.28 -10.46
C ALA A 46 -6.49 6.30 -9.95
N ILE A 47 -5.31 5.83 -9.53
CA ILE A 47 -4.20 6.66 -9.07
C ILE A 47 -3.73 7.58 -10.20
N ASN A 48 -3.50 7.04 -11.40
CA ASN A 48 -3.13 7.82 -12.58
C ASN A 48 -4.18 8.89 -12.95
N ARG A 49 -5.47 8.60 -12.80
CA ARG A 49 -6.55 9.59 -13.02
C ARG A 49 -6.52 10.74 -12.00
N LEU A 50 -5.99 10.51 -10.80
CA LEU A 50 -5.81 11.54 -9.77
C LEU A 50 -4.54 12.37 -9.98
N GLY A 51 -3.68 12.00 -10.94
CA GLY A 51 -2.41 12.68 -11.20
C GLY A 51 -1.31 12.33 -10.20
N ILE A 52 -1.43 11.14 -9.58
CA ILE A 52 -0.44 10.55 -8.68
C ILE A 52 0.33 9.46 -9.44
#